data_AF-A0A842US97-F1
#
_entry.id   AF-A0A842US97-F1
#
_cell.length_a   1.000
_cell.length_b   1.000
_cell.length_c   1.000
_cell.angle_alpha   90.00
_cell.angle_beta   90.00
_cell.angle_gamma   90.00
#
_symmetry.space_group_name_H-M   'P 1'
#
loop_
_entity.id
_entity.type
_entity.pdbx_description
1 polymer ?
#
loop_
_entity_poly.entity_id
_entity_poly.type
_entity_poly.pdbx_seq_one_letter_code
_entity_poly.pdbx_strand_id
1 'polypeptide(L)'
;MESLKETVAQKPWSSEEKERVLGIIERGREKKTKKTRFLDEFVYWVFLFISILGNFVLSVVLVPFMLILTGFYLFAVLFIIGFAFGLLINSIMREIQKIEAKKHIIPILLIVALALINVYIITTFTNRLEVLLEVATPAHNPIIISATYALAFILPYLFSEYRLAMKRRAASS
;
A
#
# COMPACT_ATOMS: atom_id res chain seq x y z
N MET A 1 13.49 -0.75 17.82
CA MET A 1 13.53 -0.78 19.30
C MET A 1 14.54 -1.83 19.75
N GLU A 2 14.50 -3.03 19.14
CA GLU A 2 15.58 -4.02 19.23
C GLU A 2 16.94 -3.43 18.85
N SER A 3 17.07 -2.76 17.71
CA SER A 3 18.35 -2.15 17.30
C SER A 3 18.94 -1.13 18.31
N LEU A 4 18.09 -0.46 19.10
CA LEU A 4 18.51 0.49 20.13
C LEU A 4 18.90 -0.23 21.42
N LYS A 5 18.14 -1.26 21.81
CA LYS A 5 18.48 -2.13 22.94
C LYS A 5 19.79 -2.86 22.69
N GLU A 6 20.03 -3.35 21.47
CA GLU A 6 21.31 -3.97 21.08
C GLU A 6 22.47 -2.97 21.11
N THR A 7 22.28 -1.78 20.56
CA THR A 7 23.32 -0.73 20.59
C THR A 7 23.69 -0.33 22.02
N VAL A 8 22.69 -0.21 22.91
CA VAL A 8 22.91 0.10 24.34
C VAL A 8 23.51 -1.10 25.08
N ALA A 9 23.14 -2.33 24.73
CA ALA A 9 23.68 -3.54 25.33
C ALA A 9 25.18 -3.72 25.06
N GLN A 10 25.65 -3.32 23.87
CA GLN A 10 27.06 -3.41 23.47
C GLN A 10 27.97 -2.33 24.09
N LYS A 11 27.40 -1.32 24.77
CA LYS A 11 28.21 -0.29 25.44
C LYS A 11 28.78 -0.81 26.76
N PRO A 12 30.01 -0.41 27.13
CA PRO A 12 30.64 -0.77 28.41
C PRO A 12 30.09 0.08 29.57
N TRP A 13 28.77 0.23 29.62
CA TRP A 13 28.04 0.94 30.67
C TRP A 13 27.55 -0.04 31.73
N SER A 14 27.33 0.44 32.95
CA SER A 14 26.73 -0.37 34.00
C SER A 14 25.28 -0.72 33.65
N SER A 15 24.76 -1.80 34.25
CA SER A 15 23.36 -2.21 34.04
C SER A 15 22.37 -1.10 34.41
N GLU A 16 22.65 -0.35 35.48
CA GLU A 16 21.85 0.80 35.93
C GLU A 16 21.88 1.95 34.92
N GLU A 17 23.05 2.24 34.32
CA GLU A 17 23.17 3.26 33.28
C GLU A 17 22.39 2.88 32.01
N LYS A 18 22.47 1.60 31.60
CA LYS A 18 21.71 1.07 30.46
C LYS A 18 20.21 1.21 30.69
N GLU A 19 19.74 0.84 31.88
CA GLU A 19 18.32 0.94 32.25
C GLU A 19 17.85 2.40 32.32
N ARG A 20 18.68 3.29 32.89
CA ARG A 20 18.40 4.73 32.96
C ARG A 20 18.32 5.37 31.57
N VAL A 21 19.25 5.04 30.66
CA VAL A 21 19.26 5.53 29.28
C VAL A 21 18.03 5.01 28.51
N LEU A 22 17.73 3.71 28.62
CA LEU A 22 16.51 3.14 28.03
C LEU A 22 15.26 3.84 28.57
N GLY A 23 15.17 4.07 29.88
CA GLY A 23 14.05 4.77 30.51
C GLY A 23 13.94 6.26 30.13
N ILE A 24 15.03 6.95 29.80
CA ILE A 24 14.99 8.33 29.27
C ILE A 24 14.49 8.32 27.83
N ILE A 25 15.00 7.41 27.00
CA ILE A 25 14.59 7.25 25.60
C ILE A 25 13.10 6.90 25.52
N GLU A 26 12.64 5.99 26.39
CA GLU A 26 11.26 5.54 26.44
C GLU A 26 10.32 6.67 26.90
N ARG A 27 10.68 7.40 27.96
CA ARG A 27 9.94 8.60 28.41
C ARG A 27 9.94 9.74 27.38
N GLY A 28 11.05 9.94 26.66
CA GLY A 28 11.14 10.92 25.58
C GLY A 28 10.27 10.55 24.37
N ARG A 29 10.13 9.25 24.10
CA ARG A 29 9.26 8.72 23.05
C ARG A 29 7.78 8.76 23.41
N GLU A 30 7.44 8.54 24.69
CA GLU A 30 6.07 8.70 25.18
C GLU A 30 5.64 10.17 25.26
N LYS A 31 6.58 11.07 25.57
CA LYS A 31 6.40 12.53 25.45
C LYS A 31 6.55 13.03 24.01
N LYS A 32 5.93 12.36 23.02
CA LYS A 32 5.69 13.00 21.72
C LYS A 32 4.93 14.30 21.98
N THR A 33 5.57 15.43 21.68
CA THR A 33 4.95 16.76 21.79
C THR A 33 3.65 16.79 20.97
N LYS A 34 2.61 17.47 21.46
CA LYS A 34 1.32 17.57 20.74
C LYS A 34 1.47 17.93 19.25
N LYS A 35 2.48 18.75 18.91
CA LYS A 35 2.84 19.13 17.54
C LYS A 35 3.32 17.95 16.67
N THR A 36 4.14 17.04 17.21
CA THR A 36 4.65 15.88 16.43
C THR A 36 3.54 14.87 16.17
N ARG A 37 2.64 14.66 17.15
CA ARG A 37 1.45 13.81 16.97
C ARG A 37 0.49 14.38 15.90
N PHE A 38 0.29 15.70 15.90
CA PHE A 38 -0.52 16.36 14.86
C PHE A 38 0.10 16.20 13.47
N LEU A 39 1.43 16.36 13.35
CA LEU A 39 2.12 16.17 12.08
C LEU A 39 1.98 14.72 11.57
N ASP A 40 2.15 13.74 12.46
CA ASP A 40 1.97 12.32 12.15
C ASP A 40 0.55 12.01 11.63
N GLU A 41 -0.47 12.56 12.29
CA GLU A 41 -1.87 12.40 11.90
C GLU A 41 -2.19 13.12 10.58
N PHE A 42 -1.67 14.33 10.38
CA PHE A 42 -1.84 15.07 9.13
C PHE A 42 -1.19 14.34 7.96
N VAL A 43 0.06 13.89 8.13
CA VAL A 43 0.81 13.11 7.13
C VAL A 43 0.07 11.83 6.79
N TYR A 44 -0.48 11.13 7.78
CA TYR A 44 -1.32 9.96 7.57
C TYR A 44 -2.51 10.26 6.64
N TRP A 45 -3.30 11.30 6.95
CA TRP A 45 -4.46 11.68 6.14
C TRP A 45 -4.07 12.13 4.73
N VAL A 46 -2.98 12.87 4.59
CA VAL A 46 -2.47 13.30 3.28
C VAL A 46 -2.05 12.09 2.43
N PHE A 47 -1.32 11.12 2.98
CA PHE A 47 -0.96 9.92 2.23
C PHE A 47 -2.17 9.08 1.85
N LEU A 48 -3.17 8.97 2.73
CA LEU A 48 -4.42 8.28 2.43
C LEU A 48 -5.17 8.98 1.29
N PHE A 49 -5.26 10.31 1.35
CA PHE A 49 -5.85 11.12 0.29
C PHE A 49 -5.12 10.97 -1.05
N ILE A 50 -3.78 11.07 -1.05
CA ILE A 50 -2.94 10.87 -2.24
C ILE A 50 -3.13 9.46 -2.81
N SER A 51 -3.24 8.45 -1.96
CA SER A 51 -3.46 7.06 -2.39
C SER A 51 -4.80 6.90 -3.12
N ILE A 52 -5.87 7.51 -2.60
CA ILE A 52 -7.19 7.52 -3.23
C ILE A 52 -7.15 8.29 -4.55
N LEU A 53 -6.52 9.47 -4.56
CA LEU A 53 -6.43 10.30 -5.76
C LEU A 53 -5.60 9.63 -6.86
N GLY A 54 -4.45 9.05 -6.51
CA GLY A 54 -3.61 8.31 -7.43
C GLY A 54 -4.34 7.11 -8.05
N ASN A 55 -5.19 6.44 -7.27
CA ASN A 55 -6.05 5.36 -7.74
C ASN A 55 -7.05 5.82 -8.81
N PHE A 56 -7.66 6.99 -8.61
CA PHE A 56 -8.58 7.58 -9.57
C PHE A 56 -7.87 7.98 -10.88
N VAL A 57 -6.73 8.66 -10.76
CA VAL A 57 -5.90 9.03 -11.92
C VAL A 57 -5.52 7.79 -12.72
N LEU A 58 -5.14 6.71 -12.03
CA LEU A 58 -4.79 5.46 -12.69
C LEU A 58 -5.94 4.87 -13.49
N SER A 59 -7.15 4.83 -12.90
CA SER A 59 -8.35 4.37 -13.60
C SER A 59 -8.57 5.12 -14.92
N VAL A 60 -8.39 6.44 -14.91
CA VAL A 60 -8.51 7.28 -16.11
C VAL A 60 -7.39 6.98 -17.11
N VAL A 61 -6.15 6.83 -16.65
CA VAL A 61 -4.98 6.52 -17.49
C VAL A 61 -5.12 5.14 -18.16
N LEU A 62 -5.77 4.17 -17.53
CA LEU A 62 -5.98 2.84 -18.10
C LEU A 62 -6.95 2.81 -19.27
N VAL A 63 -7.89 3.75 -19.35
CA VAL A 63 -8.90 3.84 -20.41
C VAL A 63 -8.31 3.80 -21.83
N PRO A 64 -7.40 4.71 -22.22
CA PRO A 64 -6.85 4.69 -23.57
C PRO A 64 -6.17 3.36 -23.92
N PHE A 65 -5.53 2.70 -22.95
CA PHE A 65 -4.93 1.38 -23.19
C PHE A 65 -5.98 0.30 -23.45
N MET A 66 -7.12 0.34 -22.77
CA MET A 66 -8.23 -0.59 -23.02
C MET A 66 -8.89 -0.38 -24.38
N LEU A 67 -8.91 0.85 -24.89
CA LEU A 67 -9.47 1.15 -26.21
C LEU A 67 -8.54 0.75 -27.35
N ILE A 68 -7.22 0.88 -27.14
CA ILE A 68 -6.22 0.69 -28.19
C ILE A 68 -5.69 -0.76 -28.22
N LEU A 69 -5.50 -1.38 -27.05
CA LEU A 69 -4.88 -2.70 -26.93
C LEU A 69 -5.94 -3.78 -26.74
N THR A 70 -5.69 -4.96 -27.31
CA THR A 70 -6.56 -6.13 -27.13
C THR A 70 -5.73 -7.38 -26.80
N GLY A 71 -6.40 -8.40 -26.28
CA GLY A 71 -5.81 -9.72 -26.04
C GLY A 71 -4.61 -9.69 -25.08
N PHE A 72 -3.55 -10.41 -25.44
CA PHE A 72 -2.37 -10.59 -24.58
C PHE A 72 -1.71 -9.25 -24.17
N TYR A 73 -1.56 -8.31 -25.10
CA TYR A 73 -0.89 -7.03 -24.83
C TYR A 73 -1.64 -6.18 -23.81
N LEU A 74 -2.98 -6.19 -23.87
CA LEU A 74 -3.80 -5.51 -22.87
C LEU A 74 -3.55 -6.09 -21.47
N PHE A 75 -3.61 -7.41 -21.33
CA PHE A 75 -3.38 -8.07 -20.04
C PHE A 75 -1.96 -7.84 -19.50
N ALA A 76 -0.95 -7.84 -20.38
CA ALA A 76 0.43 -7.54 -19.99
C ALA A 76 0.57 -6.10 -19.46
N VAL A 77 -0.01 -5.12 -20.15
CA VAL A 77 0.02 -3.71 -19.72
C VAL A 77 -0.75 -3.52 -18.41
N LEU A 78 -1.95 -4.10 -18.28
CA LEU A 78 -2.73 -4.06 -17.05
C LEU A 78 -1.97 -4.67 -15.87
N PHE A 79 -1.30 -5.80 -16.09
CA PHE A 79 -0.50 -6.45 -15.06
C PHE A 79 0.69 -5.59 -14.65
N ILE A 80 1.46 -5.06 -15.61
CA ILE A 80 2.63 -4.21 -15.34
C ILE A 80 2.21 -2.95 -14.57
N ILE A 81 1.17 -2.25 -15.05
CA ILE A 81 0.68 -1.02 -14.41
C ILE A 81 0.12 -1.33 -13.02
N GLY A 82 -0.75 -2.33 -12.91
CA GLY A 82 -1.33 -2.76 -11.63
C GLY A 82 -0.26 -3.15 -10.62
N PHE A 83 0.73 -3.93 -11.04
CA PHE A 83 1.85 -4.34 -10.19
C PHE A 83 2.72 -3.16 -9.76
N ALA A 84 3.07 -2.25 -10.68
CA ALA A 84 3.85 -1.06 -10.37
C ALA A 84 3.13 -0.14 -9.36
N PHE A 85 1.83 0.07 -9.55
CA PHE A 85 1.02 0.84 -8.61
C PHE A 85 0.83 0.11 -7.27
N GLY A 86 0.67 -1.20 -7.29
CA GLY A 86 0.64 -2.02 -6.08
C GLY A 86 1.91 -1.89 -5.26
N LEU A 87 3.09 -1.85 -5.90
CA LEU A 87 4.37 -1.58 -5.24
C LEU A 87 4.42 -0.19 -4.61
N LEU A 88 3.94 0.83 -5.33
CA LEU A 88 3.88 2.21 -4.84
C LEU A 88 2.97 2.33 -3.62
N ILE A 89 1.75 1.80 -3.70
CA ILE A 89 0.80 1.82 -2.58
C ILE A 89 1.30 1.01 -1.40
N ASN A 90 1.89 -0.17 -1.63
CA ASN A 90 2.51 -0.96 -0.56
C ASN A 90 3.65 -0.17 0.13
N SER A 91 4.43 0.59 -0.61
CA SER A 91 5.50 1.44 -0.05
C SER A 91 4.92 2.56 0.82
N ILE A 92 3.90 3.27 0.32
CA ILE A 92 3.20 4.31 1.09
C ILE A 92 2.59 3.72 2.37
N MET A 93 1.92 2.57 2.26
CA MET A 93 1.30 1.91 3.42
C MET A 93 2.32 1.49 4.47
N ARG A 94 3.50 1.03 4.05
CA ARG A 94 4.58 0.68 4.98
C ARG A 94 5.08 1.90 5.75
N GLU A 95 5.19 3.05 5.10
CA GLU A 95 5.55 4.30 5.79
C GLU A 95 4.44 4.74 6.76
N ILE A 96 3.17 4.67 6.34
CA ILE A 96 2.01 4.93 7.21
C ILE A 96 2.02 4.03 8.47
N GLN A 97 2.28 2.73 8.30
CA GLN A 97 2.32 1.77 9.41
C GLN A 97 3.42 2.08 10.44
N LYS A 98 4.56 2.67 10.01
CA LYS A 98 5.62 3.10 10.94
C LYS A 98 5.19 4.28 11.80
N ILE A 99 4.35 5.16 11.25
CA ILE A 99 3.83 6.34 11.94
C ILE A 99 2.81 5.93 13.02
N GLU A 100 1.86 5.05 12.66
CA GLU A 100 0.79 4.61 13.57
C GLU A 100 0.81 3.09 13.79
N ALA A 101 1.74 2.62 14.63
CA ALA A 101 1.95 1.19 14.90
C ALA A 101 0.77 0.44 15.54
N LYS A 102 -0.29 1.13 16.00
CA LYS A 102 -1.42 0.49 16.70
C LYS A 102 -2.53 -0.02 15.78
N LYS A 103 -2.55 0.32 14.49
CA LYS A 103 -3.71 0.02 13.60
C LYS A 103 -3.30 -0.72 12.32
N HIS A 104 -2.82 -1.95 12.45
CA HIS A 104 -2.41 -2.78 11.30
C HIS A 104 -3.55 -3.18 10.33
N ILE A 105 -4.82 -3.09 10.74
CA ILE A 105 -5.98 -3.52 9.93
C ILE A 105 -6.35 -2.50 8.84
N ILE A 106 -6.12 -1.21 9.09
CA ILE A 106 -6.57 -0.14 8.19
C ILE A 106 -5.89 -0.22 6.81
N PRO A 107 -4.57 -0.45 6.69
CA PRO A 107 -3.92 -0.57 5.38
C PRO A 107 -4.47 -1.70 4.51
N ILE A 108 -4.80 -2.85 5.09
CA ILE A 108 -5.38 -3.99 4.35
C ILE A 108 -6.74 -3.60 3.78
N LEU A 109 -7.61 -3.04 4.63
CA LEU A 109 -8.94 -2.63 4.23
C LEU A 109 -8.88 -1.56 3.14
N LEU A 110 -7.94 -0.61 3.24
CA LEU A 110 -7.74 0.43 2.24
C LEU A 110 -7.31 -0.15 0.89
N ILE A 111 -6.32 -1.06 0.86
CA ILE A 111 -5.86 -1.70 -0.38
C ILE A 111 -7.01 -2.46 -1.07
N VAL A 112 -7.78 -3.24 -0.30
CA VAL A 112 -8.95 -3.97 -0.82
C VAL A 112 -10.01 -3.00 -1.35
N ALA A 113 -10.31 -1.93 -0.61
CA ALA A 113 -11.26 -0.92 -1.05
C ALA A 113 -10.81 -0.22 -2.33
N LEU A 114 -9.53 0.16 -2.45
CA LEU A 114 -8.97 0.79 -3.65
C LEU A 114 -9.05 -0.15 -4.87
N ALA A 115 -8.78 -1.44 -4.68
CA ALA A 115 -8.93 -2.44 -5.73
C ALA A 115 -10.38 -2.54 -6.21
N LEU A 116 -11.35 -2.66 -5.29
CA LEU A 116 -12.77 -2.73 -5.62
C LEU A 116 -13.29 -1.46 -6.30
N ILE A 117 -12.85 -0.29 -5.84
CA ILE A 117 -13.18 1.00 -6.46
C ILE A 117 -12.65 1.04 -7.90
N ASN A 118 -11.42 0.60 -8.16
CA ASN A 118 -10.90 0.53 -9.54
C ASN A 118 -11.73 -0.43 -10.40
N VAL A 119 -12.06 -1.62 -9.89
CA VAL A 119 -12.91 -2.58 -10.61
C VAL A 119 -14.23 -1.93 -11.03
N TYR A 120 -14.87 -1.23 -10.10
CA TYR A 120 -16.12 -0.53 -10.35
C TYR A 120 -15.97 0.59 -11.40
N ILE A 121 -14.94 1.44 -11.27
CA ILE A 121 -14.69 2.55 -12.18
C ILE A 121 -14.37 2.01 -13.58
N ILE A 122 -13.41 1.09 -13.70
CA ILE A 122 -12.99 0.48 -14.97
C ILE A 122 -14.18 -0.15 -15.68
N THR A 123 -14.96 -0.98 -14.97
CA THR A 123 -16.11 -1.67 -15.56
C THR A 123 -17.18 -0.67 -16.03
N THR A 124 -17.56 0.28 -15.18
CA THR A 124 -18.63 1.24 -15.51
C THR A 124 -18.20 2.17 -16.64
N PHE A 125 -16.95 2.62 -16.62
CA PHE A 125 -16.44 3.56 -17.60
C PHE A 125 -16.23 2.91 -18.96
N THR A 126 -15.69 1.68 -18.99
CA THR A 126 -15.51 0.91 -20.24
C THR A 126 -16.86 0.63 -20.90
N ASN A 127 -17.83 0.13 -20.14
CA ASN A 127 -19.17 -0.17 -20.68
C ASN A 127 -19.85 1.09 -21.24
N ARG A 128 -19.69 2.24 -20.59
CA ARG A 128 -20.25 3.51 -21.09
C ARG A 128 -19.54 4.00 -22.35
N LEU A 129 -18.23 3.84 -22.43
CA LEU A 129 -17.46 4.23 -23.62
C LEU A 129 -17.77 3.35 -24.82
N GLU A 130 -17.97 2.05 -24.61
CA GLU A 130 -18.34 1.11 -25.68
C GLU A 130 -19.68 1.52 -26.32
N VAL A 131 -20.67 1.87 -25.49
CA VAL A 131 -21.97 2.39 -25.97
C VAL A 131 -21.81 3.75 -26.65
N LEU A 132 -20.98 4.64 -26.11
CA LEU A 132 -20.83 6.01 -26.63
C LEU A 132 -20.08 6.08 -27.96
N LEU A 133 -19.05 5.24 -28.13
CA LEU A 133 -18.15 5.30 -29.28
C LEU A 133 -18.57 4.35 -30.42
N GLU A 134 -19.61 3.53 -30.22
CA GLU A 134 -20.06 2.49 -31.16
C GLU A 134 -18.92 1.59 -31.67
N VAL A 135 -17.84 1.48 -30.89
CA VAL A 135 -16.66 0.72 -31.30
C VAL A 135 -17.02 -0.75 -31.17
N ALA A 136 -17.04 -1.46 -32.29
CA ALA A 136 -17.12 -2.92 -32.35
C ALA A 136 -15.81 -3.58 -31.88
N THR A 137 -15.26 -3.13 -30.73
CA THR A 137 -14.14 -3.79 -30.10
C THR A 137 -14.56 -5.19 -29.67
N PRO A 138 -13.67 -6.19 -29.77
CA PRO A 138 -13.97 -7.52 -29.26
C PRO A 138 -14.37 -7.40 -27.80
N ALA A 139 -15.59 -7.84 -27.48
CA ALA A 139 -16.16 -7.75 -26.14
C ALA A 139 -15.17 -8.33 -25.11
N HIS A 140 -14.46 -7.45 -24.42
CA HIS A 140 -13.60 -7.86 -23.33
C HIS A 140 -14.47 -8.00 -22.10
N ASN A 141 -14.37 -9.15 -21.44
CA ASN A 141 -15.12 -9.36 -20.20
C ASN A 141 -14.57 -8.40 -19.12
N PRO A 142 -15.34 -7.39 -18.68
CA PRO A 142 -14.86 -6.38 -17.73
C PRO A 142 -14.43 -7.00 -16.40
N ILE A 143 -15.02 -8.14 -16.03
CA ILE A 143 -14.67 -8.90 -14.83
C ILE A 143 -13.24 -9.44 -14.94
N ILE A 144 -12.83 -9.96 -16.10
CA ILE A 144 -11.49 -10.54 -16.29
C ILE A 144 -10.42 -9.44 -16.29
N ILE A 145 -10.69 -8.32 -16.97
CA ILE A 145 -9.81 -7.13 -16.95
C ILE A 145 -9.62 -6.66 -15.50
N SER A 146 -10.74 -6.46 -14.80
CA SER A 146 -10.76 -6.00 -13.42
C SER A 146 -10.04 -6.95 -12.48
N ALA A 147 -10.26 -8.26 -12.62
CA ALA A 147 -9.61 -9.28 -11.82
C ALA A 147 -8.10 -9.32 -12.07
N THR A 148 -7.67 -9.24 -13.33
CA THR A 148 -6.25 -9.22 -13.69
C THR A 148 -5.55 -8.03 -13.05
N TYR A 149 -6.13 -6.84 -13.19
CA TYR A 149 -5.61 -5.63 -12.59
C TYR A 149 -5.59 -5.72 -11.06
N ALA A 150 -6.69 -6.14 -10.42
CA ALA A 150 -6.79 -6.24 -8.96
C ALA A 150 -5.79 -7.25 -8.39
N LEU A 151 -5.62 -8.39 -9.04
CA LEU A 151 -4.62 -9.39 -8.64
C LEU A 151 -3.21 -8.81 -8.74
N ALA A 152 -2.87 -8.17 -9.87
CA ALA A 152 -1.57 -7.55 -10.05
C ALA A 152 -1.29 -6.47 -8.99
N PHE A 153 -2.31 -5.66 -8.66
CA PHE A 153 -2.22 -4.60 -7.65
C PHE A 153 -2.06 -5.12 -6.21
N ILE A 154 -2.78 -6.17 -5.84
CA ILE A 154 -2.76 -6.74 -4.49
C ILE A 154 -1.48 -7.58 -4.26
N LEU A 155 -0.94 -8.20 -5.31
CA LEU A 155 0.17 -9.15 -5.23
C LEU A 155 1.42 -8.60 -4.50
N PRO A 156 1.93 -7.38 -4.79
CA PRO A 156 3.04 -6.79 -4.05
C PRO A 156 2.81 -6.75 -2.54
N TYR A 157 1.60 -6.38 -2.11
CA TYR A 157 1.26 -6.28 -0.70
C TYR A 157 1.29 -7.66 -0.04
N LEU A 158 0.61 -8.66 -0.63
CA LEU A 158 0.58 -10.03 -0.13
C LEU A 158 1.98 -10.65 -0.02
N PHE A 159 2.80 -10.49 -1.06
CA PHE A 159 4.18 -10.97 -1.05
C PHE A 159 4.98 -10.37 0.11
N SER A 160 4.77 -9.07 0.34
CA SER A 160 5.50 -8.32 1.34
C SER A 160 5.09 -8.69 2.79
N GLU A 161 3.83 -9.01 3.02
CA GLU A 161 3.30 -9.52 4.29
C GLU A 161 3.74 -10.97 4.54
N TYR A 162 3.67 -11.83 3.52
CA TYR A 162 4.16 -13.21 3.61
C TYR A 162 5.63 -13.26 4.00
N ARG A 163 6.47 -12.42 3.38
CA ARG A 163 7.90 -12.30 3.71
C ARG A 163 8.12 -11.87 5.17
N LEU A 164 7.30 -10.95 5.68
CA LEU A 164 7.39 -10.50 7.09
C LEU A 164 6.96 -11.60 8.06
N ALA A 165 5.89 -12.33 7.76
CA ALA A 165 5.43 -13.45 8.57
C ALA A 165 6.49 -14.56 8.67
N MET A 166 7.15 -14.89 7.57
CA MET A 166 8.24 -15.87 7.55
C MET A 166 9.44 -15.44 8.40
N LYS A 167 9.85 -14.17 8.32
CA LYS A 167 10.93 -13.64 9.16
C LYS A 167 10.62 -13.71 10.66
N ARG A 168 9.37 -13.44 11.05
CA ARG A 168 8.94 -13.55 12.46
C ARG A 168 9.01 -14.98 12.97
N ARG A 169 8.63 -15.97 12.15
CA ARG A 169 8.72 -17.40 12.51
C ARG A 169 10.16 -17.86 12.68
N ALA A 170 11.08 -17.42 11.81
CA ALA A 170 12.50 -17.78 11.90
C ALA A 170 13.23 -17.13 13.09
N ALA A 171 12.75 -15.99 13.58
CA ALA A 171 13.33 -15.33 14.76
C ALA A 171 12.84 -15.90 16.10
N SER A 172 11.76 -16.70 16.08
CA SER A 172 11.18 -17.35 17.27
C SER A 172 11.65 -18.81 17.48
N SER A 173 12.49 -19.34 16.58
CA SER A 173 13.11 -20.68 16.63
C SER A 173 14.58 -20.56 16.94
#